data_AF-A0A6N6KLV9-F1
#
_entry.id   AF-A0A6N6KLV9-F1
#
_cell.length_a   1.000
_cell.length_b   1.000
_cell.length_c   1.000
_cell.angle_alpha   90.00
_cell.angle_beta   90.00
_cell.angle_gamma   90.00
#
_symmetry.space_group_name_H-M   'P 1'
#
loop_
_entity.id
_entity.type
_entity.pdbx_description
1 polymer ?
#
loop_
_entity_poly.entity_id
_entity_poly.type
_entity_poly.pdbx_seq_one_letter_code
_entity_poly.pdbx_strand_id
1 'polypeptide(L)'
;MRKLTILVVLIFAFSFNAISQENQALIEVLKGAGDLLQEVPTKSYTFDQQLSWDEEFPFRLAFTQNKEGKKSTESITYEFSLKDIDLNTIRVQNQRDLMVVRFFINNRQKLIRVFEDGEQKKYIAELEIMAADADNGRAIETFLKDAVKLAEKIETPCSTSSFEESLSWLKENIQTFSINEITYDQAFTVDKEQPTIVRYTLAERGKKTIENHYKFNLADLDPKKVNMKISNTEVFIEVTTRQNNKYIYFEKDGTQGNYANTVQFMVNDFEQAKCMLTILAEAIKESEAKVKGNLPEISSLQQGLDLLKENVVEVRAGEKKISQEIEASCVNVLSVTTMPAKGDPVDEKFNFNLSDVQDKTVDINVRGKAITLGFETGRDKLVQPFKNGEIQNYRNDVSIMASDPENVKMLAHLLPAVVKMCKEQPAFEAKGEINGNLEWIQEQLSSTDIEGLTQSIQMIEDSDCKWQFRTIEQGKKEDKEEVFEFNLIDLDEKGLKFKITGKNLAVEVNSAKATKNIKYYENGEPDDYQGSFLIQMNNVEDARKMIAVFEQSIKLCKEAEE
;
A
#
# COMPACT_ATOMS: atom_id res chain seq x y z
N MET A 1 34.83 69.99 5.49
CA MET A 1 35.14 68.98 6.51
C MET A 1 34.73 67.61 5.99
N ARG A 2 35.59 66.62 6.22
CA ARG A 2 35.73 65.33 5.50
C ARG A 2 34.46 64.47 5.48
N LYS A 3 34.12 63.90 4.31
CA LYS A 3 33.28 62.69 4.19
C LYS A 3 34.20 61.48 4.07
N LEU A 4 34.00 60.52 4.97
CA LEU A 4 34.70 59.26 5.09
C LEU A 4 33.96 58.23 4.22
N THR A 5 34.64 57.66 3.20
CA THR A 5 34.09 56.57 2.38
C THR A 5 34.75 55.27 2.85
N ILE A 6 33.96 54.38 3.44
CA ILE A 6 34.38 53.04 3.87
C ILE A 6 34.24 52.11 2.65
N LEU A 7 35.36 51.57 2.19
CA LEU A 7 35.46 50.53 1.18
C LEU A 7 35.36 49.16 1.90
N VAL A 8 34.25 48.44 1.69
CA VAL A 8 34.10 47.05 2.13
C VAL A 8 34.68 46.16 1.03
N VAL A 9 35.85 45.57 1.29
CA VAL A 9 36.45 44.53 0.45
C VAL A 9 35.84 43.19 0.86
N LEU A 10 34.94 42.66 0.04
CA LEU A 10 34.41 41.30 0.17
C LEU A 10 35.45 40.34 -0.44
N ILE A 11 36.19 39.64 0.40
CA ILE A 11 37.09 38.55 -0.03
C ILE A 11 36.21 37.32 -0.29
N PHE A 12 35.87 37.06 -1.54
CA PHE A 12 35.37 35.76 -1.99
C PHE A 12 36.56 34.80 -2.01
N ALA A 13 36.66 33.94 -1.00
CA ALA A 13 37.52 32.77 -1.08
C ALA A 13 36.91 31.82 -2.12
N PHE A 14 37.40 31.87 -3.35
CA PHE A 14 37.18 30.81 -4.33
C PHE A 14 37.85 29.54 -3.77
N SER A 15 37.03 28.62 -3.26
CA SER A 15 37.48 27.25 -3.03
C SER A 15 37.85 26.67 -4.40
N PHE A 16 39.13 26.65 -4.74
CA PHE A 16 39.61 25.78 -5.80
C PHE A 16 39.34 24.35 -5.34
N ASN A 17 38.29 23.72 -5.88
CA ASN A 17 38.10 22.28 -5.74
C ASN A 17 39.35 21.61 -6.31
N ALA A 18 40.16 21.02 -5.43
CA ALA A 18 41.33 20.26 -5.85
C ALA A 18 40.82 19.07 -6.68
N ILE A 19 41.02 19.13 -8.00
CA ILE A 19 40.78 17.99 -8.89
C ILE A 19 41.61 16.84 -8.36
N SER A 20 40.99 15.69 -8.10
CA SER A 20 41.69 14.53 -7.54
C SER A 20 42.85 14.12 -8.46
N GLN A 21 43.91 13.55 -7.87
CA GLN A 21 45.06 13.05 -8.64
C GLN A 21 44.64 12.06 -9.73
N GLU A 22 43.61 11.26 -9.47
CA GLU A 22 43.05 10.29 -10.41
C GLU A 22 42.33 10.97 -11.58
N ASN A 23 41.57 12.04 -11.33
CA ASN A 23 40.95 12.83 -12.39
C ASN A 23 42.00 13.45 -13.32
N GLN A 24 43.08 14.01 -12.76
CA GLN A 24 44.17 14.58 -13.56
C GLN A 24 44.85 13.51 -14.43
N ALA A 25 45.18 12.36 -13.85
CA ALA A 25 45.76 11.24 -14.59
C ALA A 25 44.86 10.76 -15.73
N LEU A 26 43.54 10.68 -15.49
CA LEU A 26 42.58 10.31 -16.53
C LEU A 26 42.54 11.36 -17.66
N ILE A 27 42.56 12.67 -17.33
CA ILE A 27 42.55 13.74 -18.34
C ILE A 27 43.81 13.69 -19.22
N GLU A 28 44.99 13.45 -18.64
CA GLU A 28 46.24 13.32 -19.41
C GLU A 28 46.17 12.15 -20.39
N VAL A 29 45.61 11.03 -19.92
CA VAL A 29 45.31 9.87 -20.75
C VAL A 29 44.34 10.32 -21.86
N LEU A 30 43.16 10.87 -21.57
CA LEU A 30 42.18 11.28 -22.58
C LEU A 30 42.72 12.24 -23.67
N LYS A 31 43.62 13.17 -23.31
CA LYS A 31 44.32 14.01 -24.29
C LYS A 31 45.15 13.20 -25.27
N GLY A 32 45.93 12.24 -24.77
CA GLY A 32 46.69 11.31 -25.60
C GLY A 32 45.79 10.44 -26.50
N ALA A 33 44.56 10.12 -26.07
CA ALA A 33 43.57 9.48 -26.93
C ALA A 33 43.20 10.34 -28.13
N GLY A 34 42.91 11.62 -27.87
CA GLY A 34 42.49 12.58 -28.88
C GLY A 34 43.54 12.68 -30.00
N ASP A 35 44.81 12.70 -29.63
CA ASP A 35 45.93 12.74 -30.59
C ASP A 35 46.05 11.47 -31.46
N LEU A 36 45.48 10.35 -31.02
CA LEU A 36 45.43 9.10 -31.79
C LEU A 36 44.24 9.02 -32.74
N LEU A 37 43.22 9.86 -32.55
CA LEU A 37 42.06 9.93 -33.43
C LEU A 37 42.42 10.73 -34.69
N GLN A 38 42.72 9.99 -35.76
CA GLN A 38 43.08 10.56 -37.06
C GLN A 38 41.91 10.43 -38.04
N GLU A 39 41.99 11.18 -39.13
CA GLU A 39 41.11 11.00 -40.30
C GLU A 39 41.34 9.61 -40.91
N VAL A 40 40.27 8.82 -41.08
CA VAL A 40 40.33 7.46 -41.62
C VAL A 40 39.61 7.39 -42.97
N PRO A 41 40.34 7.36 -44.11
CA PRO A 41 39.71 7.22 -45.42
C PRO A 41 39.37 5.75 -45.74
N THR A 42 38.23 5.53 -46.38
CA THR A 42 37.79 4.25 -46.95
C THR A 42 37.50 4.39 -48.44
N LYS A 43 37.07 3.31 -49.10
CA LYS A 43 36.64 3.38 -50.51
C LYS A 43 35.44 4.30 -50.74
N SER A 44 34.58 4.48 -49.74
CA SER A 44 33.27 5.14 -49.90
C SER A 44 33.10 6.39 -49.04
N TYR A 45 33.83 6.49 -47.94
CA TYR A 45 33.68 7.52 -46.93
C TYR A 45 35.03 7.92 -46.33
N THR A 46 35.10 9.13 -45.80
CA THR A 46 36.14 9.58 -44.87
C THR A 46 35.51 9.74 -43.49
N PHE A 47 36.18 9.24 -42.45
CA PHE A 47 35.76 9.41 -41.06
C PHE A 47 36.69 10.39 -40.35
N ASP A 48 36.14 11.53 -39.93
CA ASP A 48 36.78 12.47 -39.01
C ASP A 48 36.21 12.25 -37.61
N GLN A 49 37.07 12.22 -36.59
CA GLN A 49 36.72 11.70 -35.26
C GLN A 49 37.27 12.62 -34.17
N GLN A 50 36.42 12.95 -33.20
CA GLN A 50 36.79 13.79 -32.07
C GLN A 50 36.33 13.18 -30.75
N LEU A 51 37.18 13.32 -29.73
CA LEU A 51 36.83 12.97 -28.36
C LEU A 51 36.81 14.23 -27.49
N SER A 52 35.74 14.40 -26.73
CA SER A 52 35.62 15.37 -25.65
C SER A 52 35.12 14.70 -24.38
N TRP A 53 35.26 15.38 -23.25
CA TRP A 53 34.85 14.88 -21.94
C TRP A 53 34.38 16.03 -21.05
N ASP A 54 33.67 15.68 -19.99
CA ASP A 54 33.27 16.60 -18.93
C ASP A 54 34.49 16.93 -18.05
N GLU A 55 34.79 18.22 -17.81
CA GLU A 55 35.96 18.62 -17.02
C GLU A 55 35.83 18.27 -15.54
N GLU A 56 34.61 18.28 -15.00
CA GLU A 56 34.32 17.91 -13.62
C GLU A 56 34.31 16.38 -13.45
N PHE A 57 33.78 15.68 -14.46
CA PHE A 57 33.65 14.24 -14.50
C PHE A 57 34.34 13.64 -15.74
N PRO A 58 35.68 13.60 -15.81
CA PRO A 58 36.41 13.23 -17.02
C PRO A 58 36.17 11.81 -17.53
N PHE A 59 35.55 10.95 -16.73
CA PHE A 59 35.10 9.63 -17.17
C PHE A 59 33.81 9.65 -18.01
N ARG A 60 33.15 10.80 -18.17
CA ARG A 60 32.00 11.02 -19.07
C ARG A 60 32.50 11.58 -20.38
N LEU A 61 32.32 10.82 -21.46
CA LEU A 61 32.90 11.10 -22.78
C LEU A 61 31.80 11.41 -23.78
N ALA A 62 32.11 12.31 -24.71
CA ALA A 62 31.40 12.48 -25.96
C ALA A 62 32.36 12.19 -27.13
N PHE A 63 32.05 11.16 -27.91
CA PHE A 63 32.79 10.78 -29.10
C PHE A 63 31.98 11.17 -30.33
N THR A 64 32.50 12.07 -31.17
CA THR A 64 31.84 12.52 -32.39
C THR A 64 32.55 11.94 -33.61
N GLN A 65 31.77 11.40 -34.53
CA GLN A 65 32.22 10.87 -35.80
C GLN A 65 31.50 11.60 -36.93
N ASN A 66 32.26 12.32 -37.74
CA ASN A 66 31.80 12.92 -38.99
C ASN A 66 32.13 11.98 -40.14
N LYS A 67 31.09 11.45 -40.78
CA LYS A 67 31.22 10.54 -41.91
C LYS A 67 30.93 11.27 -43.20
N GLU A 68 31.97 11.58 -43.96
CA GLU A 68 31.89 12.30 -45.22
C GLU A 68 31.86 11.33 -46.41
N GLY A 69 30.75 11.30 -47.15
CA GLY A 69 30.61 10.60 -48.42
C GLY A 69 30.55 11.57 -49.60
N LYS A 70 30.56 11.03 -50.83
CA LYS A 70 30.54 11.85 -52.07
C LYS A 70 29.36 12.83 -52.21
N LYS A 71 28.26 12.64 -51.46
CA LYS A 71 27.02 13.42 -51.57
C LYS A 71 26.37 13.79 -50.23
N SER A 72 26.93 13.35 -49.11
CA SER A 72 26.33 13.51 -47.79
C SER A 72 27.39 13.48 -46.71
N THR A 73 27.21 14.31 -45.69
CA THR A 73 27.95 14.25 -44.43
C THR A 73 26.95 13.91 -43.34
N GLU A 74 27.29 12.94 -42.50
CA GLU A 74 26.48 12.49 -41.37
C GLU A 74 27.34 12.68 -40.11
N SER A 75 26.83 13.42 -39.12
CA SER A 75 27.52 13.62 -37.84
C SER A 75 26.82 12.81 -36.75
N ILE A 76 27.56 11.86 -36.16
CA ILE A 76 27.06 10.99 -35.11
C ILE A 76 27.85 11.25 -33.83
N THR A 77 27.16 11.62 -32.75
CA THR A 77 27.77 11.79 -31.44
C THR A 77 27.31 10.70 -30.50
N TYR A 78 28.25 10.11 -29.78
CA TYR A 78 28.05 9.07 -28.79
C TYR A 78 28.44 9.60 -27.41
N GLU A 79 27.50 9.66 -26.48
CA GLU A 79 27.78 10.00 -25.08
C GLU A 79 27.76 8.73 -24.22
N PHE A 80 28.81 8.51 -23.42
CA PHE A 80 28.95 7.31 -22.58
C PHE A 80 29.91 7.53 -21.42
N SER A 81 29.91 6.61 -20.46
CA SER A 81 30.81 6.62 -19.30
C SER A 81 31.88 5.53 -19.45
N LEU A 82 33.14 5.87 -19.24
CA LEU A 82 34.25 4.90 -19.23
C LEU A 82 34.07 3.83 -18.14
N LYS A 83 33.43 4.19 -17.02
CA LYS A 83 33.14 3.26 -15.91
C LYS A 83 32.20 2.13 -16.32
N ASP A 84 31.44 2.30 -17.40
CA ASP A 84 30.46 1.32 -17.85
C ASP A 84 31.02 0.35 -18.90
N ILE A 85 32.24 0.55 -19.38
CA ILE A 85 32.83 -0.29 -20.43
C ILE A 85 33.30 -1.63 -19.85
N ASP A 86 33.00 -2.74 -20.52
CA ASP A 86 33.61 -4.03 -20.21
C ASP A 86 35.03 -4.07 -20.79
N LEU A 87 36.01 -3.92 -19.90
CA LEU A 87 37.45 -3.92 -20.22
C LEU A 87 37.88 -5.10 -21.12
N ASN A 88 37.24 -6.27 -20.97
CA ASN A 88 37.61 -7.48 -21.71
C ASN A 88 37.14 -7.47 -23.17
N THR A 89 36.19 -6.59 -23.48
CA THR A 89 35.57 -6.48 -24.80
C THR A 89 36.25 -5.49 -25.71
N ILE A 90 37.14 -4.64 -25.17
CA ILE A 90 37.94 -3.68 -25.94
C ILE A 90 38.94 -4.45 -26.80
N ARG A 91 38.72 -4.49 -28.11
CA ARG A 91 39.51 -5.26 -29.08
C ARG A 91 39.62 -4.54 -30.41
N VAL A 92 40.80 -4.59 -31.02
CA VAL A 92 40.98 -4.29 -32.44
C VAL A 92 40.36 -5.40 -33.29
N GLN A 93 39.59 -5.01 -34.31
CA GLN A 93 39.02 -5.89 -35.31
C GLN A 93 39.23 -5.34 -36.72
N ASN A 94 39.39 -6.24 -37.68
CA ASN A 94 39.37 -5.88 -39.10
C ASN A 94 37.94 -6.02 -39.62
N GLN A 95 37.43 -4.97 -40.27
CA GLN A 95 36.18 -4.96 -41.00
C GLN A 95 36.41 -4.53 -42.45
N ARG A 96 36.73 -5.49 -43.33
CA ARG A 96 36.98 -5.25 -44.76
C ARG A 96 38.16 -4.28 -44.99
N ASP A 97 37.87 -3.05 -45.40
CA ASP A 97 38.84 -1.97 -45.63
C ASP A 97 39.02 -1.05 -44.42
N LEU A 98 38.43 -1.39 -43.27
CA LEU A 98 38.54 -0.65 -42.01
C LEU A 98 39.21 -1.47 -40.91
N MET A 99 40.01 -0.79 -40.10
CA MET A 99 40.40 -1.25 -38.77
C MET A 99 39.52 -0.52 -37.75
N VAL A 100 38.93 -1.25 -36.82
CA VAL A 100 38.08 -0.66 -35.77
C VAL A 100 38.51 -1.15 -34.40
N VAL A 101 38.41 -0.28 -33.40
CA VAL A 101 38.46 -0.66 -31.99
C VAL A 101 37.03 -0.71 -31.49
N ARG A 102 36.58 -1.92 -31.17
CA ARG A 102 35.22 -2.17 -30.69
C ARG A 102 35.24 -2.44 -29.20
N PHE A 103 34.22 -1.95 -28.49
CA PHE A 103 33.95 -2.35 -27.11
C PHE A 103 32.45 -2.45 -26.85
N PHE A 104 32.11 -3.16 -25.78
CA PHE A 104 30.75 -3.26 -25.26
C PHE A 104 30.68 -2.66 -23.86
N ILE A 105 29.51 -2.16 -23.54
CA ILE A 105 29.14 -1.81 -22.17
C ILE A 105 28.95 -3.09 -21.34
N ASN A 106 29.26 -3.03 -20.05
CA ASN A 106 29.08 -4.09 -19.07
C ASN A 106 27.69 -4.72 -19.18
N ASN A 107 27.65 -6.06 -19.23
CA ASN A 107 26.43 -6.85 -19.45
C ASN A 107 25.63 -6.48 -20.71
N ARG A 108 26.26 -5.83 -21.70
CA ARG A 108 25.63 -5.33 -22.93
C ARG A 108 24.42 -4.42 -22.67
N GLN A 109 24.45 -3.67 -21.57
CA GLN A 109 23.42 -2.68 -21.28
C GLN A 109 23.48 -1.53 -22.30
N LYS A 110 22.31 -1.00 -22.68
CA LYS A 110 22.23 0.09 -23.69
C LYS A 110 22.52 1.44 -23.04
N LEU A 111 23.78 1.75 -22.75
CA LEU A 111 24.17 2.93 -21.97
C LEU A 111 24.89 4.01 -22.78
N ILE A 112 25.09 3.79 -24.07
CA ILE A 112 25.66 4.78 -24.99
C ILE A 112 24.51 5.54 -25.64
N ARG A 113 24.39 6.83 -25.34
CA ARG A 113 23.40 7.74 -25.93
C ARG A 113 23.88 8.14 -27.33
N VAL A 114 23.03 7.98 -28.33
CA VAL A 114 23.36 8.27 -29.74
C VAL A 114 22.59 9.48 -30.23
N PHE A 115 23.31 10.45 -30.77
CA PHE A 115 22.80 11.61 -31.48
C PHE A 115 23.17 11.52 -32.95
N GLU A 116 22.22 11.80 -33.83
CA GLU A 116 22.45 11.97 -35.26
C GLU A 116 22.02 13.39 -35.62
N ASP A 117 22.94 14.20 -36.16
CA ASP A 117 22.74 15.61 -36.50
C ASP A 117 22.18 16.46 -35.32
N GLY A 118 22.64 16.15 -34.10
CA GLY A 118 22.25 16.84 -32.86
C GLY A 118 20.94 16.37 -32.23
N GLU A 119 20.18 15.48 -32.87
CA GLU A 119 18.96 14.89 -32.31
C GLU A 119 19.24 13.52 -31.68
N GLN A 120 18.75 13.30 -30.46
CA GLN A 120 18.90 12.02 -29.80
C GLN A 120 17.99 10.97 -30.48
N LYS A 121 18.59 9.85 -30.89
CA LYS A 121 17.88 8.78 -31.61
C LYS A 121 17.59 7.55 -30.76
N LYS A 122 18.57 7.10 -29.98
CA LYS A 122 18.48 5.82 -29.23
C LYS A 122 19.60 5.68 -28.21
N TYR A 123 19.52 4.59 -27.45
CA TYR A 123 20.66 4.04 -26.71
C TYR A 123 21.16 2.72 -27.32
N ILE A 124 22.48 2.52 -27.32
CA ILE A 124 23.16 1.30 -27.79
C ILE A 124 24.13 0.76 -26.73
N ALA A 125 24.60 -0.47 -26.92
CA ALA A 125 25.48 -1.17 -25.98
C ALA A 125 26.91 -1.40 -26.52
N GLU A 126 27.17 -0.98 -27.75
CA GLU A 126 28.38 -1.26 -28.52
C GLU A 126 28.80 0.03 -29.21
N LEU A 127 30.11 0.31 -29.21
CA LEU A 127 30.68 1.43 -29.94
C LEU A 127 31.92 0.97 -30.71
N GLU A 128 32.12 1.55 -31.89
CA GLU A 128 33.27 1.30 -32.76
C GLU A 128 33.99 2.62 -33.04
N ILE A 129 35.29 2.64 -32.75
CA ILE A 129 36.19 3.74 -33.08
C ILE A 129 37.02 3.31 -34.29
N MET A 130 37.09 4.14 -35.33
CA MET A 130 37.85 3.83 -36.53
C MET A 130 39.34 4.09 -36.27
N ALA A 131 40.19 3.19 -36.75
CA ALA A 131 41.65 3.32 -36.68
C ALA A 131 42.25 3.40 -38.09
N ALA A 132 43.28 4.22 -38.25
CA ALA A 132 43.94 4.42 -39.54
C ALA A 132 44.62 3.12 -40.03
N ASP A 133 45.18 2.34 -39.11
CA ASP A 133 45.81 1.05 -39.37
C ASP A 133 45.80 0.16 -38.11
N ALA A 134 46.44 -1.01 -38.19
CA ALA A 134 46.50 -1.96 -37.09
C ALA A 134 47.31 -1.49 -35.87
N ASP A 135 48.34 -0.67 -36.08
CA ASP A 135 49.19 -0.17 -34.99
C ASP A 135 48.50 0.98 -34.27
N ASN A 136 47.88 1.90 -35.01
CA ASN A 136 46.99 2.91 -34.45
C ASN A 136 45.82 2.26 -33.68
N GLY A 137 45.22 1.19 -34.23
CA GLY A 137 44.17 0.44 -33.54
C GLY A 137 44.63 -0.15 -32.19
N ARG A 138 45.82 -0.76 -32.14
CA ARG A 138 46.40 -1.30 -30.89
C ARG A 138 46.71 -0.20 -29.88
N ALA A 139 47.14 0.97 -30.34
CA ALA A 139 47.36 2.13 -29.50
C ALA A 139 46.04 2.60 -28.88
N ILE A 140 44.98 2.76 -29.68
CA ILE A 140 43.62 3.11 -29.21
C ILE A 140 43.07 2.04 -28.24
N GLU A 141 43.25 0.75 -28.52
CA GLU A 141 42.83 -0.34 -27.61
C GLU A 141 43.54 -0.25 -26.25
N THR A 142 44.87 -0.09 -26.26
CA THR A 142 45.66 0.02 -25.02
C THR A 142 45.22 1.25 -24.24
N PHE A 143 45.06 2.35 -24.96
CA PHE A 143 44.61 3.62 -24.43
C PHE A 143 43.27 3.50 -23.69
N LEU A 144 42.24 2.99 -24.36
CA LEU A 144 40.90 2.86 -23.78
C LEU A 144 40.94 1.96 -22.55
N LYS A 145 41.73 0.88 -22.57
CA LYS A 145 41.88 -0.01 -21.41
C LYS A 145 42.47 0.72 -20.20
N ASP A 146 43.46 1.57 -20.41
CA ASP A 146 44.07 2.32 -19.31
C ASP A 146 43.15 3.45 -18.81
N ALA A 147 42.42 4.11 -19.72
CA ALA A 147 41.38 5.07 -19.37
C ALA A 147 40.26 4.44 -18.52
N VAL A 148 39.77 3.25 -18.90
CA VAL A 148 38.75 2.51 -18.12
C VAL A 148 39.26 2.15 -16.73
N LYS A 149 40.48 1.61 -16.60
CA LYS A 149 41.07 1.28 -15.28
C LYS A 149 41.25 2.50 -14.37
N LEU A 150 41.54 3.67 -14.93
CA LEU A 150 41.63 4.91 -14.17
C LEU A 150 40.23 5.41 -13.79
N ALA A 151 39.29 5.35 -14.72
CA ALA A 151 37.90 5.74 -14.49
C ALA A 151 37.26 4.92 -13.36
N GLU A 152 37.52 3.61 -13.27
CA GLU A 152 37.01 2.73 -12.20
C GLU A 152 37.41 3.17 -10.78
N LYS A 153 38.52 3.91 -10.63
CA LYS A 153 39.02 4.36 -9.32
C LYS A 153 38.37 5.65 -8.84
N ILE A 154 37.88 6.47 -9.77
CA ILE A 154 37.24 7.74 -9.47
C ILE A 154 35.92 7.42 -8.75
N GLU A 155 35.72 7.93 -7.54
CA GLU A 155 34.43 7.80 -6.85
C GLU A 155 33.32 8.56 -7.60
N THR A 156 32.11 8.01 -7.61
CA THR A 156 30.93 8.73 -8.11
C THR A 156 30.28 9.42 -6.92
N PRO A 157 29.99 10.74 -6.97
CA PRO A 157 29.59 11.55 -5.80
C PRO A 157 28.14 11.32 -5.34
N CYS A 158 27.63 10.09 -5.44
CA CYS A 158 26.22 9.78 -5.26
C CYS A 158 26.01 8.89 -4.04
N SER A 159 26.31 9.48 -2.88
CA SER A 159 26.03 8.92 -1.57
C SER A 159 25.47 10.00 -0.68
N THR A 160 24.44 9.67 0.08
CA THR A 160 23.88 10.54 1.11
C THR A 160 24.12 9.92 2.48
N SER A 161 24.37 10.74 3.49
CA SER A 161 24.70 10.22 4.84
C SER A 161 23.48 10.09 5.76
N SER A 162 22.33 10.62 5.33
CA SER A 162 21.07 10.59 6.07
C SER A 162 19.84 10.63 5.18
N PHE A 163 18.69 10.29 5.76
CA PHE A 163 17.37 10.38 5.14
C PHE A 163 17.07 11.80 4.64
N GLU A 164 17.33 12.82 5.47
CA GLU A 164 17.05 14.22 5.13
C GLU A 164 17.93 14.71 3.97
N GLU A 165 19.20 14.29 3.92
CA GLU A 165 20.07 14.54 2.77
C GLU A 165 19.57 13.82 1.51
N SER A 166 19.12 12.57 1.65
CA SER A 166 18.54 11.80 0.54
C SER A 166 17.34 12.52 -0.08
N LEU A 167 16.41 12.98 0.76
CA LEU A 167 15.22 13.72 0.32
C LEU A 167 15.58 15.07 -0.32
N SER A 168 16.56 15.77 0.25
CA SER A 168 17.02 17.05 -0.29
C SER A 168 17.66 16.85 -1.67
N TRP A 169 18.51 15.83 -1.81
CA TRP A 169 19.10 15.48 -3.10
C TRP A 169 18.03 15.13 -4.14
N LEU A 170 17.04 14.31 -3.78
CA LEU A 170 15.94 13.96 -4.69
C LEU A 170 15.16 15.19 -5.15
N LYS A 171 14.85 16.10 -4.24
CA LYS A 171 14.19 17.37 -4.55
C LYS A 171 15.02 18.26 -5.48
N GLU A 172 16.33 18.30 -5.27
CA GLU A 172 17.25 19.10 -6.08
C GLU A 172 17.57 18.47 -7.43
N ASN A 173 17.47 17.14 -7.58
CA ASN A 173 17.87 16.45 -8.81
C ASN A 173 16.68 15.98 -9.65
N ILE A 174 15.47 15.88 -9.11
CA ILE A 174 14.25 15.65 -9.90
C ILE A 174 13.78 17.01 -10.44
N GLN A 175 14.40 17.43 -11.56
CA GLN A 175 14.17 18.74 -12.19
C GLN A 175 13.56 18.60 -13.60
N THR A 176 13.17 19.76 -14.15
CA THR A 176 12.77 19.89 -15.55
C THR A 176 13.96 19.65 -16.49
N PHE A 177 13.75 18.84 -17.52
CA PHE A 177 14.69 18.72 -18.65
C PHE A 177 13.92 18.42 -19.94
N SER A 178 14.60 18.47 -21.09
CA SER A 178 13.99 18.17 -22.39
C SER A 178 14.78 17.13 -23.16
N ILE A 179 14.07 16.23 -23.84
CA ILE A 179 14.62 15.29 -24.82
C ILE A 179 13.88 15.53 -26.13
N ASN A 180 14.61 15.95 -27.17
CA ASN A 180 14.03 16.33 -28.45
C ASN A 180 12.92 17.39 -28.26
N GLU A 181 11.71 17.15 -28.78
CA GLU A 181 10.55 18.05 -28.67
C GLU A 181 9.71 17.85 -27.38
N ILE A 182 10.14 17.00 -26.45
CA ILE A 182 9.40 16.69 -25.23
C ILE A 182 10.13 17.29 -24.02
N THR A 183 9.43 18.12 -23.26
CA THR A 183 9.89 18.61 -21.95
C THR A 183 9.21 17.81 -20.84
N TYR A 184 10.00 17.29 -19.90
CA TYR A 184 9.50 16.63 -18.69
C TYR A 184 9.62 17.60 -17.53
N ASP A 185 8.51 18.22 -17.13
CA ASP A 185 8.44 19.07 -15.96
C ASP A 185 8.16 18.23 -14.72
N GLN A 186 9.14 18.18 -13.81
CA GLN A 186 9.09 17.30 -12.64
C GLN A 186 9.19 18.08 -11.34
N ALA A 187 8.46 17.63 -10.33
CA ALA A 187 8.57 18.18 -8.98
C ALA A 187 8.46 17.07 -7.94
N PHE A 188 9.39 17.07 -6.99
CA PHE A 188 9.39 16.16 -5.83
C PHE A 188 9.22 16.99 -4.56
N THR A 189 8.17 16.69 -3.79
CA THR A 189 7.86 17.41 -2.55
C THR A 189 7.63 16.43 -1.42
N VAL A 190 8.03 16.84 -0.22
CA VAL A 190 7.98 16.04 1.00
C VAL A 190 6.90 16.62 1.91
N ASP A 191 6.09 15.73 2.52
CA ASP A 191 5.12 16.16 3.51
C ASP A 191 5.82 16.68 4.77
N LYS A 192 5.33 17.79 5.33
CA LYS A 192 5.98 18.48 6.45
C LYS A 192 5.84 17.73 7.77
N GLU A 193 4.70 17.06 7.97
CA GLU A 193 4.40 16.35 9.21
C GLU A 193 4.91 14.92 9.17
N GLN A 194 4.91 14.31 7.97
CA GLN A 194 5.40 12.95 7.76
C GLN A 194 6.37 12.90 6.58
N PRO A 195 7.68 13.17 6.80
CA PRO A 195 8.66 13.27 5.71
C PRO A 195 8.87 11.99 4.87
N THR A 196 8.30 10.86 5.30
CA THR A 196 8.27 9.62 4.51
C THR A 196 7.20 9.64 3.42
N ILE A 197 6.18 10.49 3.54
CA ILE A 197 5.18 10.73 2.51
C ILE A 197 5.68 11.78 1.55
N VAL A 198 5.66 11.45 0.27
CA VAL A 198 6.13 12.33 -0.80
C VAL A 198 5.05 12.50 -1.86
N ARG A 199 5.09 13.64 -2.55
CA ARG A 199 4.30 13.90 -3.75
C ARG A 199 5.25 14.15 -4.91
N TYR A 200 4.99 13.44 -5.99
CA TYR A 200 5.74 13.56 -7.24
C TYR A 200 4.78 13.98 -8.35
N THR A 201 5.13 15.04 -9.07
CA THR A 201 4.40 15.51 -10.24
C THR A 201 5.27 15.33 -11.46
N LEU A 202 4.68 14.83 -12.55
CA LEU A 202 5.29 14.70 -13.86
C LEU A 202 4.35 15.28 -14.92
N ALA A 203 4.76 16.38 -15.56
CA ALA A 203 4.07 16.94 -16.72
C ALA A 203 4.93 16.74 -17.98
N GLU A 204 4.46 15.89 -18.89
CA GLU A 204 5.07 15.66 -20.19
C GLU A 204 4.50 16.67 -21.19
N ARG A 205 5.33 17.60 -21.68
CA ARG A 205 4.94 18.64 -22.63
C ARG A 205 5.55 18.36 -24.00
N GLY A 206 4.72 17.87 -24.91
CA GLY A 206 5.04 17.74 -26.34
C GLY A 206 3.88 18.25 -27.19
N LYS A 207 3.36 17.42 -28.11
CA LYS A 207 2.16 17.75 -28.90
C LYS A 207 0.89 17.94 -28.04
N LYS A 208 0.85 17.26 -26.90
CA LYS A 208 -0.15 17.42 -25.84
C LYS A 208 0.59 17.47 -24.52
N THR A 209 0.00 18.14 -23.54
CA THR A 209 0.45 18.06 -22.15
C THR A 209 -0.30 16.95 -21.45
N ILE A 210 0.43 16.05 -20.79
CA ILE A 210 -0.13 15.05 -19.88
C ILE A 210 0.46 15.33 -18.52
N GLU A 211 -0.39 15.54 -17.51
CA GLU A 211 0.05 15.78 -16.14
C GLU A 211 -0.35 14.62 -15.23
N ASN A 212 0.63 14.05 -14.54
CA ASN A 212 0.46 12.95 -13.60
C ASN A 212 0.89 13.42 -12.20
N HIS A 213 0.06 13.15 -11.20
CA HIS A 213 0.41 13.34 -9.78
C HIS A 213 0.39 12.01 -9.03
N TYR A 214 1.42 11.83 -8.22
CA TYR A 214 1.60 10.66 -7.37
C TYR A 214 1.73 11.11 -5.91
N LYS A 215 1.07 10.40 -4.99
CA LYS A 215 1.30 10.52 -3.53
C LYS A 215 1.53 9.13 -2.97
N PHE A 216 2.64 8.93 -2.27
CA PHE A 216 3.00 7.63 -1.70
C PHE A 216 3.94 7.81 -0.50
N ASN A 217 3.99 6.79 0.36
CA ASN A 217 4.99 6.70 1.41
C ASN A 217 6.19 5.90 0.89
N LEU A 218 7.40 6.45 1.05
CA LEU A 218 8.64 5.78 0.64
C LEU A 218 8.80 4.40 1.31
N ALA A 219 8.24 4.21 2.50
CA ALA A 219 8.33 2.94 3.23
C ALA A 219 7.53 1.81 2.55
N ASP A 220 6.54 2.16 1.71
CA ASP A 220 5.75 1.19 0.95
C ASP A 220 6.49 0.66 -0.28
N LEU A 221 7.57 1.35 -0.70
CA LEU A 221 8.39 0.96 -1.82
C LEU A 221 9.35 -0.18 -1.44
N ASP A 222 9.72 -0.99 -2.42
CA ASP A 222 10.70 -2.05 -2.26
C ASP A 222 12.09 -1.54 -2.68
N PRO A 223 13.06 -1.40 -1.75
CA PRO A 223 14.39 -0.89 -2.07
C PRO A 223 15.15 -1.80 -3.05
N LYS A 224 14.72 -3.07 -3.21
CA LYS A 224 15.30 -4.02 -4.17
C LYS A 224 14.64 -3.95 -5.55
N LYS A 225 13.56 -3.18 -5.70
CA LYS A 225 12.84 -2.99 -6.97
C LYS A 225 12.93 -1.53 -7.47
N VAL A 226 14.02 -0.86 -7.13
CA VAL A 226 14.41 0.41 -7.75
C VAL A 226 15.23 0.04 -8.99
N ASN A 227 14.63 0.15 -10.17
CA ASN A 227 15.24 -0.32 -11.42
C ASN A 227 15.32 0.81 -12.42
N MET A 228 16.43 0.87 -13.15
CA MET A 228 16.56 1.75 -14.29
C MET A 228 16.08 1.04 -15.55
N LYS A 229 15.28 1.73 -16.35
CA LYS A 229 14.78 1.25 -17.63
C LYS A 229 15.11 2.25 -18.72
N ILE A 230 15.29 1.70 -19.92
CA ILE A 230 15.63 2.46 -21.12
C ILE A 230 14.62 2.08 -22.20
N SER A 231 13.91 3.06 -22.71
CA SER A 231 12.91 2.92 -23.76
C SER A 231 13.18 3.95 -24.85
N ASN A 232 13.65 3.49 -26.02
CA ASN A 232 14.04 4.36 -27.14
C ASN A 232 15.08 5.43 -26.74
N THR A 233 14.65 6.68 -26.58
CA THR A 233 15.44 7.85 -26.19
C THR A 233 15.31 8.18 -24.71
N GLU A 234 14.44 7.50 -23.97
CA GLU A 234 14.13 7.81 -22.58
C GLU A 234 14.86 6.87 -21.64
N VAL A 235 15.37 7.43 -20.56
CA VAL A 235 15.84 6.69 -19.39
C VAL A 235 14.96 7.12 -18.22
N PHE A 236 14.53 6.15 -17.42
CA PHE A 236 13.73 6.43 -16.24
C PHE A 236 14.02 5.43 -15.13
N ILE A 237 13.81 5.86 -13.89
CA ILE A 237 13.86 5.00 -12.72
C ILE A 237 12.44 4.55 -12.39
N GLU A 238 12.20 3.26 -12.47
CA GLU A 238 10.95 2.64 -12.06
C GLU A 238 11.09 2.07 -10.65
N VAL A 239 10.19 2.47 -9.75
CA VAL A 239 10.13 1.95 -8.39
C VAL A 239 8.79 1.29 -8.15
N THR A 240 8.81 0.08 -7.59
CA THR A 240 7.60 -0.70 -7.30
C THR A 240 7.41 -0.88 -5.79
N THR A 241 6.15 -0.90 -5.35
CA THR A 241 5.77 -1.19 -3.97
C THR A 241 6.12 -2.62 -3.55
N ARG A 242 6.28 -2.82 -2.24
CA ARG A 242 6.44 -4.14 -1.64
C ARG A 242 5.22 -5.01 -1.95
N GLN A 243 5.49 -6.27 -2.28
CA GLN A 243 4.47 -7.25 -2.65
C GLN A 243 3.55 -6.80 -3.80
N ASN A 244 3.91 -5.75 -4.55
CA ASN A 244 3.08 -5.12 -5.58
C ASN A 244 1.76 -4.55 -5.05
N ASN A 245 1.71 -4.15 -3.77
CA ASN A 245 0.53 -3.52 -3.16
C ASN A 245 0.21 -2.19 -3.84
N LYS A 246 -1.07 -1.92 -4.10
CA LYS A 246 -1.49 -0.68 -4.78
C LYS A 246 -1.59 0.50 -3.81
N TYR A 247 -0.46 0.96 -3.28
CA TYR A 247 -0.38 2.04 -2.28
C TYR A 247 0.09 3.38 -2.82
N ILE A 248 0.17 3.53 -4.15
CA ILE A 248 0.52 4.80 -4.77
C ILE A 248 -0.78 5.46 -5.24
N TYR A 249 -1.17 6.57 -4.60
CA TYR A 249 -2.23 7.43 -5.12
C TYR A 249 -1.79 7.99 -6.47
N PHE A 250 -2.68 7.96 -7.46
CA PHE A 250 -2.40 8.39 -8.82
C PHE A 250 -3.54 9.25 -9.36
N GLU A 251 -3.18 10.36 -9.98
CA GLU A 251 -4.07 11.29 -10.65
C GLU A 251 -3.49 11.65 -12.02
N LYS A 252 -4.36 11.69 -13.04
CA LYS A 252 -4.00 12.06 -14.39
C LYS A 252 -4.91 13.19 -14.87
N ASP A 253 -4.31 14.29 -15.31
CA ASP A 253 -5.00 15.47 -15.82
C ASP A 253 -6.12 15.95 -14.87
N GLY A 254 -5.81 16.04 -13.57
CA GLY A 254 -6.75 16.46 -12.51
C GLY A 254 -7.79 15.39 -12.11
N THR A 255 -7.76 14.21 -12.72
CA THR A 255 -8.73 13.14 -12.46
C THR A 255 -8.08 11.96 -11.75
N GLN A 256 -8.56 11.62 -10.56
CA GLN A 256 -8.06 10.47 -9.80
C GLN A 256 -8.15 9.19 -10.65
N GLY A 257 -7.02 8.52 -10.83
CA GLY A 257 -6.92 7.20 -11.45
C GLY A 257 -7.08 6.08 -10.42
N ASN A 258 -6.84 4.84 -10.84
CA ASN A 258 -6.73 3.73 -9.89
C ASN A 258 -5.43 3.87 -9.10
N TYR A 259 -5.42 3.38 -7.85
CA TYR A 259 -4.18 3.24 -7.11
C TYR A 259 -3.19 2.36 -7.90
N ALA A 260 -1.94 2.81 -7.94
CA ALA A 260 -0.84 2.15 -8.63
C ALA A 260 0.08 1.46 -7.62
N ASN A 261 0.92 0.57 -8.13
CA ASN A 261 2.00 -0.09 -7.40
C ASN A 261 3.38 0.33 -7.93
N THR A 262 3.44 1.20 -8.94
CA THR A 262 4.67 1.61 -9.61
C THR A 262 4.65 3.11 -9.87
N VAL A 263 5.80 3.76 -9.70
CA VAL A 263 6.07 5.15 -10.07
C VAL A 263 7.34 5.20 -10.94
N GLN A 264 7.37 6.11 -11.91
CA GLN A 264 8.50 6.31 -12.82
C GLN A 264 9.03 7.73 -12.69
N PHE A 265 10.33 7.86 -12.47
CA PHE A 265 11.05 9.14 -12.42
C PHE A 265 11.85 9.29 -13.71
N MET A 266 11.58 10.34 -14.47
CA MET A 266 12.32 10.63 -15.69
C MET A 266 13.68 11.21 -15.32
N VAL A 267 14.74 10.78 -16.02
CA VAL A 267 16.11 11.25 -15.79
C VAL A 267 16.72 11.72 -17.11
N ASN A 268 17.50 12.78 -17.04
CA ASN A 268 18.11 13.43 -18.20
C ASN A 268 19.22 12.57 -18.80
N ASP A 269 19.98 11.89 -17.93
CA ASP A 269 21.12 11.09 -18.33
C ASP A 269 21.33 9.91 -17.39
N PHE A 270 22.23 9.02 -17.81
CA PHE A 270 22.50 7.75 -17.16
C PHE A 270 23.22 7.90 -15.81
N GLU A 271 24.03 8.94 -15.65
CA GLU A 271 24.78 9.14 -14.41
C GLU A 271 23.85 9.65 -13.32
N GLN A 272 22.96 10.60 -13.65
CA GLN A 272 21.85 10.98 -12.79
C GLN A 272 20.99 9.75 -12.42
N ALA A 273 20.72 8.87 -13.38
CA ALA A 273 19.96 7.65 -13.15
C ALA A 273 20.64 6.74 -12.09
N LYS A 274 21.95 6.48 -12.22
CA LYS A 274 22.71 5.70 -11.22
C LYS A 274 22.64 6.31 -9.83
N CYS A 275 22.79 7.63 -9.75
CA CYS A 275 22.74 8.34 -8.48
C CYS A 275 21.36 8.23 -7.83
N MET A 276 20.32 8.42 -8.63
CA MET A 276 18.94 8.30 -8.20
C MET A 276 18.58 6.87 -7.78
N LEU A 277 19.12 5.84 -8.43
CA LEU A 277 18.97 4.44 -8.00
C LEU A 277 19.45 4.24 -6.55
N THR A 278 20.68 4.67 -6.26
CA THR A 278 21.29 4.53 -4.94
C THR A 278 20.52 5.33 -3.89
N ILE A 279 20.26 6.60 -4.17
CA ILE A 279 19.66 7.52 -3.20
C ILE A 279 18.19 7.17 -2.93
N LEU A 280 17.42 6.75 -3.93
CA LEU A 280 16.07 6.24 -3.70
C LEU A 280 16.09 4.97 -2.86
N ALA A 281 16.99 4.01 -3.14
CA ALA A 281 17.06 2.77 -2.38
C ALA A 281 17.44 3.02 -0.90
N GLU A 282 18.35 3.94 -0.64
CA GLU A 282 18.71 4.40 0.71
C GLU A 282 17.55 5.09 1.41
N ALA A 283 16.91 6.08 0.77
CA ALA A 283 15.76 6.79 1.32
C ALA A 283 14.60 5.83 1.68
N ILE A 284 14.32 4.86 0.80
CA ILE A 284 13.29 3.84 1.04
C ILE A 284 13.64 3.00 2.27
N LYS A 285 14.88 2.53 2.38
CA LYS A 285 15.33 1.71 3.52
C LYS A 285 15.21 2.48 4.85
N GLU A 286 15.60 3.74 4.88
CA GLU A 286 15.53 4.56 6.09
C GLU A 286 14.10 4.96 6.45
N SER A 287 13.25 5.20 5.46
CA SER A 287 11.83 5.51 5.69
C SER A 287 11.08 4.38 6.40
N GLU A 288 11.43 3.11 6.16
CA GLU A 288 10.83 1.96 6.85
C GLU A 288 11.05 2.02 8.36
N ALA A 289 12.26 2.38 8.80
CA ALA A 289 12.58 2.51 10.21
C ALA A 289 11.79 3.65 10.86
N LYS A 290 11.62 4.77 10.15
CA LYS A 290 10.86 5.93 10.63
C LYS A 290 9.36 5.61 10.77
N VAL A 291 8.75 4.96 9.78
CA VAL A 291 7.32 4.62 9.83
C VAL A 291 7.00 3.65 10.97
N LYS A 292 7.83 2.62 11.19
CA LYS A 292 7.60 1.68 12.30
C LYS A 292 7.63 2.34 13.68
N GLY A 293 8.47 3.36 13.86
CA GLY A 293 8.53 4.13 15.11
C GLY A 293 7.36 5.10 15.33
N ASN A 294 6.57 5.39 14.29
CA ASN A 294 5.48 6.37 14.35
C ASN A 294 4.09 5.75 14.53
N LEU A 295 3.98 4.42 14.58
CA LEU A 295 2.70 3.75 14.88
C LEU A 295 2.35 3.97 16.36
N PRO A 296 1.09 4.29 16.69
CA PRO A 296 0.69 4.55 18.07
C PRO A 296 0.79 3.28 18.91
N GLU A 297 1.31 3.43 20.13
CA GLU A 297 1.21 2.41 21.16
C GLU A 297 -0.14 2.53 21.87
N ILE A 298 -0.89 1.43 21.92
CA ILE A 298 -2.18 1.37 22.62
C ILE A 298 -1.93 0.87 24.04
N SER A 299 -2.11 1.75 25.02
CA SER A 299 -1.89 1.46 26.44
C SER A 299 -3.16 1.00 27.18
N SER A 300 -4.33 1.24 26.59
CA SER A 300 -5.62 0.85 27.16
C SER A 300 -6.68 0.62 26.08
N LEU A 301 -7.72 -0.15 26.41
CA LEU A 301 -8.84 -0.41 25.50
C LEU A 301 -9.53 0.88 25.04
N GLN A 302 -9.83 1.80 25.96
CA GLN A 302 -10.50 3.06 25.61
C GLN A 302 -9.66 3.89 24.65
N GLN A 303 -8.36 4.03 24.90
CA GLN A 303 -7.46 4.74 23.98
C GLN A 303 -7.46 4.10 22.59
N GLY A 304 -7.42 2.76 22.50
CA GLY A 304 -7.45 2.05 21.23
C GLY A 304 -8.77 2.25 20.48
N LEU A 305 -9.90 2.24 21.19
CA LEU A 305 -11.23 2.51 20.65
C LEU A 305 -11.37 3.95 20.15
N ASP A 306 -10.87 4.93 20.90
CA ASP A 306 -10.88 6.34 20.51
C ASP A 306 -10.05 6.55 19.23
N LEU A 307 -8.83 5.99 19.18
CA LEU A 307 -7.98 6.05 17.99
C LEU A 307 -8.63 5.37 16.78
N LEU A 308 -9.31 4.24 16.99
CA LEU A 308 -10.06 3.56 15.92
C LEU A 308 -11.15 4.49 15.38
N LYS A 309 -11.94 5.12 16.26
CA LYS A 309 -13.00 6.07 15.88
C LYS A 309 -12.46 7.27 15.13
N GLU A 310 -11.37 7.88 15.60
CA GLU A 310 -10.73 9.02 14.94
C GLU A 310 -10.24 8.70 13.52
N ASN A 311 -9.90 7.44 13.24
CA ASN A 311 -9.42 7.00 11.94
C ASN A 311 -10.53 6.46 11.01
N VAL A 312 -11.75 6.26 11.50
CA VAL A 312 -12.93 6.00 10.65
C VAL A 312 -13.49 7.34 10.21
N VAL A 313 -13.04 7.78 9.04
CA VAL A 313 -13.35 9.11 8.51
C VAL A 313 -14.25 9.04 7.27
N GLU A 314 -14.76 10.20 6.86
CA GLU A 314 -15.37 10.38 5.55
C GLU A 314 -14.34 10.15 4.44
N VAL A 315 -14.72 9.39 3.41
CA VAL A 315 -13.84 9.07 2.29
C VAL A 315 -14.50 9.38 0.94
N ARG A 316 -13.66 9.58 -0.08
CA ARG A 316 -14.10 9.68 -1.48
C ARG A 316 -13.51 8.52 -2.27
N ALA A 317 -14.37 7.83 -2.99
CA ALA A 317 -14.00 6.74 -3.89
C ALA A 317 -14.53 7.05 -5.30
N GLY A 318 -13.71 7.75 -6.10
CA GLY A 318 -14.18 8.33 -7.35
C GLY A 318 -15.22 9.42 -7.10
N GLU A 319 -16.39 9.30 -7.72
CA GLU A 319 -17.49 10.27 -7.55
C GLU A 319 -18.37 9.99 -6.32
N LYS A 320 -18.13 8.88 -5.62
CA LYS A 320 -18.89 8.51 -4.42
C LYS A 320 -18.29 9.18 -3.19
N LYS A 321 -19.17 9.79 -2.40
CA LYS A 321 -18.85 10.29 -1.06
C LYS A 321 -19.40 9.30 -0.04
N ILE A 322 -18.57 8.86 0.90
CA ILE A 322 -18.93 7.81 1.86
C ILE A 322 -18.63 8.35 3.25
N SER A 323 -19.68 8.64 4.01
CA SER A 323 -19.59 9.04 5.42
C SER A 323 -19.63 7.78 6.28
N GLN A 324 -18.71 7.67 7.23
CA GLN A 324 -18.62 6.50 8.11
C GLN A 324 -18.45 6.99 9.55
N GLU A 325 -19.08 6.30 10.49
CA GLU A 325 -18.89 6.51 11.92
C GLU A 325 -18.91 5.17 12.64
N ILE A 326 -18.03 5.00 13.63
CA ILE A 326 -18.01 3.85 14.51
C ILE A 326 -18.27 4.27 15.97
N GLU A 327 -19.23 3.61 16.61
CA GLU A 327 -19.50 3.75 18.05
C GLU A 327 -18.42 2.95 18.80
N ALA A 328 -17.32 3.62 19.16
CA ALA A 328 -16.12 3.07 19.80
C ALA A 328 -16.37 2.37 21.16
N SER A 329 -16.91 1.15 21.12
CA SER A 329 -17.06 0.24 22.26
C SER A 329 -16.55 -1.17 21.86
N CYS A 330 -16.69 -2.23 22.66
CA CYS A 330 -16.46 -3.61 22.14
C CYS A 330 -17.67 -4.11 21.33
N VAL A 331 -18.88 -3.70 21.72
CA VAL A 331 -20.11 -3.90 20.95
C VAL A 331 -20.28 -2.70 20.02
N ASN A 332 -19.86 -2.85 18.77
CA ASN A 332 -19.76 -1.74 17.84
C ASN A 332 -20.99 -1.63 16.96
N VAL A 333 -21.21 -0.38 16.58
CA VAL A 333 -22.06 0.00 15.47
C VAL A 333 -21.17 0.73 14.47
N LEU A 334 -21.07 0.20 13.25
CA LEU A 334 -20.52 0.93 12.11
C LEU A 334 -21.67 1.45 11.26
N SER A 335 -21.82 2.76 11.18
CA SER A 335 -22.78 3.44 10.31
C SER A 335 -22.09 3.94 9.06
N VAL A 336 -22.65 3.65 7.88
CA VAL A 336 -22.10 4.01 6.58
C VAL A 336 -23.18 4.63 5.71
N THR A 337 -23.02 5.89 5.32
CA THR A 337 -23.88 6.56 4.34
C THR A 337 -23.11 6.73 3.04
N THR A 338 -23.55 6.03 1.98
CA THR A 338 -22.99 6.16 0.63
C THR A 338 -23.84 7.12 -0.18
N MET A 339 -23.26 8.26 -0.57
CA MET A 339 -23.84 9.21 -1.51
C MET A 339 -23.30 8.93 -2.93
N PRO A 340 -24.10 8.30 -3.81
CA PRO A 340 -23.71 8.09 -5.20
C PRO A 340 -23.74 9.41 -6.00
N ALA A 341 -23.08 9.43 -7.16
CA ALA A 341 -23.14 10.58 -8.07
C ALA A 341 -24.56 10.86 -8.61
N LYS A 342 -25.40 9.82 -8.69
CA LYS A 342 -26.81 9.88 -9.09
C LYS A 342 -27.61 8.87 -8.27
N GLY A 343 -28.80 9.26 -7.83
CA GLY A 343 -29.70 8.44 -7.02
C GLY A 343 -29.70 8.85 -5.56
N ASP A 344 -30.52 8.14 -4.77
CA ASP A 344 -30.68 8.42 -3.34
C ASP A 344 -29.49 7.89 -2.53
N PRO A 345 -29.16 8.51 -1.38
CA PRO A 345 -28.22 7.96 -0.41
C PRO A 345 -28.62 6.55 0.01
N VAL A 346 -27.62 5.70 0.25
CA VAL A 346 -27.81 4.37 0.82
C VAL A 346 -27.21 4.39 2.21
N ASP A 347 -28.05 4.13 3.22
CA ASP A 347 -27.63 4.04 4.62
C ASP A 347 -27.47 2.57 4.99
N GLU A 348 -26.29 2.21 5.50
CA GLU A 348 -25.98 0.89 6.00
C GLU A 348 -25.53 0.99 7.46
N LYS A 349 -25.95 0.03 8.29
CA LYS A 349 -25.54 -0.08 9.69
C LYS A 349 -25.09 -1.50 9.96
N PHE A 350 -23.98 -1.68 10.65
CA PHE A 350 -23.46 -3.00 11.01
C PHE A 350 -23.30 -3.07 12.52
N ASN A 351 -24.07 -3.93 13.18
CA ASN A 351 -23.87 -4.25 14.59
C ASN A 351 -23.02 -5.51 14.70
N PHE A 352 -21.93 -5.46 15.46
CA PHE A 352 -21.02 -6.60 15.67
C PHE A 352 -20.20 -6.41 16.95
N ASN A 353 -19.61 -7.48 17.46
CA ASN A 353 -18.69 -7.42 18.61
C ASN A 353 -17.24 -7.59 18.14
N LEU A 354 -16.35 -6.68 18.55
CA LEU A 354 -14.92 -6.78 18.26
C LEU A 354 -14.28 -8.01 18.91
N SER A 355 -14.84 -8.52 20.01
CA SER A 355 -14.36 -9.76 20.62
C SER A 355 -14.56 -10.99 19.72
N ASP A 356 -15.47 -10.95 18.76
CA ASP A 356 -15.72 -12.05 17.82
C ASP A 356 -14.79 -12.02 16.60
N VAL A 357 -14.17 -10.87 16.33
CA VAL A 357 -13.30 -10.67 15.16
C VAL A 357 -12.06 -11.56 15.25
N GLN A 358 -11.73 -12.19 14.13
CA GLN A 358 -10.52 -12.99 13.98
C GLN A 358 -9.39 -12.07 13.52
N ASP A 359 -8.40 -11.86 14.37
CA ASP A 359 -7.24 -10.99 14.14
C ASP A 359 -6.53 -11.26 12.80
N LYS A 360 -6.41 -12.55 12.43
CA LYS A 360 -5.79 -12.99 11.17
C LYS A 360 -6.60 -12.69 9.91
N THR A 361 -7.84 -12.25 10.05
CA THR A 361 -8.72 -11.93 8.90
C THR A 361 -8.67 -10.45 8.54
N VAL A 362 -7.98 -9.63 9.33
CA VAL A 362 -7.79 -8.21 9.05
C VAL A 362 -6.90 -8.06 7.83
N ASP A 363 -7.47 -7.57 6.72
CA ASP A 363 -6.79 -7.47 5.43
C ASP A 363 -7.06 -6.14 4.71
N ILE A 364 -6.01 -5.60 4.09
CA ILE A 364 -6.07 -4.35 3.34
C ILE A 364 -6.35 -4.67 1.87
N ASN A 365 -7.52 -4.25 1.41
CA ASN A 365 -7.98 -4.47 0.05
C ASN A 365 -7.98 -3.16 -0.74
N VAL A 366 -7.19 -3.11 -1.82
CA VAL A 366 -7.18 -1.96 -2.75
C VAL A 366 -7.79 -2.37 -4.09
N ARG A 367 -8.95 -1.79 -4.43
CA ARG A 367 -9.67 -2.06 -5.67
C ARG A 367 -10.01 -0.75 -6.38
N GLY A 368 -9.34 -0.52 -7.50
CA GLY A 368 -9.53 0.68 -8.31
C GLY A 368 -9.14 1.94 -7.54
N LYS A 369 -10.13 2.79 -7.23
CA LYS A 369 -9.98 4.05 -6.47
C LYS A 369 -10.30 3.90 -4.98
N ALA A 370 -10.65 2.70 -4.51
CA ALA A 370 -11.08 2.45 -3.15
C ALA A 370 -10.06 1.61 -2.39
N ILE A 371 -9.89 1.94 -1.11
CA ILE A 371 -9.09 1.21 -0.14
C ILE A 371 -10.03 0.82 1.00
N THR A 372 -10.03 -0.45 1.39
CA THR A 372 -10.88 -0.95 2.47
C THR A 372 -10.07 -1.84 3.41
N LEU A 373 -10.31 -1.72 4.71
CA LEU A 373 -9.92 -2.72 5.70
C LEU A 373 -11.07 -3.71 5.87
N GLY A 374 -10.89 -4.96 5.46
CA GLY A 374 -11.85 -6.04 5.67
C GLY A 374 -11.47 -6.88 6.88
N PHE A 375 -12.46 -7.42 7.60
CA PHE A 375 -12.27 -8.37 8.69
C PHE A 375 -13.52 -9.22 8.93
N GLU A 376 -13.35 -10.38 9.58
CA GLU A 376 -14.42 -11.36 9.79
C GLU A 376 -14.55 -11.81 11.25
N THR A 377 -15.77 -12.18 11.65
CA THR A 377 -16.12 -12.77 12.97
C THR A 377 -15.92 -14.28 13.03
N GLY A 378 -15.27 -14.88 12.02
CA GLY A 378 -15.03 -16.31 11.91
C GLY A 378 -16.09 -17.03 11.05
N ARG A 379 -16.48 -18.25 11.45
CA ARG A 379 -17.47 -19.05 10.69
C ARG A 379 -18.91 -18.65 11.00
N ASP A 380 -19.16 -18.15 12.20
CA ASP A 380 -20.48 -17.77 12.64
C ASP A 380 -20.86 -16.40 12.07
N LYS A 381 -22.13 -16.23 11.70
CA LYS A 381 -22.63 -15.01 11.07
C LYS A 381 -23.02 -13.98 12.12
N LEU A 382 -22.04 -13.45 12.85
CA LEU A 382 -22.28 -12.61 14.03
C LEU A 382 -22.37 -11.10 13.71
N VAL A 383 -22.36 -10.72 12.42
CA VAL A 383 -22.60 -9.35 11.98
C VAL A 383 -24.05 -9.20 11.58
N GLN A 384 -24.74 -8.23 12.19
CA GLN A 384 -26.13 -7.86 11.88
C GLN A 384 -26.16 -6.58 11.02
N PRO A 385 -26.27 -6.73 9.68
CA PRO A 385 -26.40 -5.60 8.77
C PRO A 385 -27.84 -5.07 8.68
N PHE A 386 -27.97 -3.75 8.50
CA PHE A 386 -29.18 -3.05 8.13
C PHE A 386 -28.91 -2.23 6.87
N LYS A 387 -29.93 -2.07 6.04
CA LYS A 387 -29.89 -1.23 4.84
C LYS A 387 -31.17 -0.40 4.78
N ASN A 388 -31.02 0.92 4.77
CA ASN A 388 -32.11 1.89 4.81
C ASN A 388 -33.10 1.62 5.97
N GLY A 389 -32.57 1.25 7.15
CA GLY A 389 -33.35 0.88 8.33
C GLY A 389 -33.87 -0.55 8.36
N GLU A 390 -33.83 -1.29 7.25
CA GLU A 390 -34.30 -2.67 7.20
C GLU A 390 -33.19 -3.67 7.50
N ILE A 391 -33.44 -4.61 8.42
CA ILE A 391 -32.53 -5.72 8.69
C ILE A 391 -32.27 -6.55 7.43
N GLN A 392 -31.00 -6.88 7.20
CA GLN A 392 -30.54 -7.73 6.12
C GLN A 392 -30.09 -9.08 6.67
N ASN A 393 -29.71 -10.01 5.78
CA ASN A 393 -29.22 -11.30 6.22
C ASN A 393 -27.94 -11.15 7.02
N TYR A 394 -27.85 -11.83 8.16
CA TYR A 394 -26.63 -11.91 8.95
C TYR A 394 -25.47 -12.44 8.09
N ARG A 395 -24.28 -11.92 8.37
CA ARG A 395 -23.03 -12.27 7.68
C ARG A 395 -21.88 -12.33 8.68
N ASN A 396 -20.70 -12.69 8.22
CA ASN A 396 -19.52 -12.79 9.08
C ASN A 396 -18.48 -11.69 8.80
N ASP A 397 -18.64 -10.90 7.75
CA ASP A 397 -17.67 -9.88 7.31
C ASP A 397 -18.10 -8.43 7.58
N VAL A 398 -17.11 -7.57 7.79
CA VAL A 398 -17.26 -6.10 7.85
C VAL A 398 -16.12 -5.47 7.05
N SER A 399 -16.40 -4.33 6.43
CA SER A 399 -15.38 -3.53 5.73
C SER A 399 -15.48 -2.07 6.13
N ILE A 400 -14.34 -1.46 6.46
CA ILE A 400 -14.21 -0.02 6.69
C ILE A 400 -13.46 0.58 5.51
N MET A 401 -14.00 1.62 4.88
CA MET A 401 -13.26 2.34 3.84
C MET A 401 -12.24 3.29 4.45
N ALA A 402 -11.08 3.42 3.80
CA ALA A 402 -10.01 4.30 4.21
C ALA A 402 -9.79 5.43 3.19
N SER A 403 -9.36 6.59 3.69
CA SER A 403 -9.15 7.78 2.85
C SER A 403 -7.91 7.66 1.96
N ASP A 404 -6.86 7.04 2.49
CA ASP A 404 -5.60 6.80 1.79
C ASP A 404 -4.84 5.59 2.38
N PRO A 405 -3.69 5.19 1.79
CA PRO A 405 -2.90 4.06 2.29
C PRO A 405 -2.40 4.21 3.73
N GLU A 406 -2.13 5.42 4.21
CA GLU A 406 -1.65 5.62 5.58
C GLU A 406 -2.78 5.39 6.59
N ASN A 407 -3.97 5.92 6.29
CA ASN A 407 -5.14 5.70 7.11
C ASN A 407 -5.51 4.21 7.20
N VAL A 408 -5.48 3.44 6.10
CA VAL A 408 -5.79 2.00 6.17
C VAL A 408 -4.74 1.21 6.95
N LYS A 409 -3.45 1.57 6.82
CA LYS A 409 -2.37 0.93 7.59
C LYS A 409 -2.51 1.23 9.09
N MET A 410 -2.92 2.45 9.44
CA MET A 410 -3.26 2.81 10.81
C MET A 410 -4.40 1.95 11.35
N LEU A 411 -5.51 1.86 10.62
CA LEU A 411 -6.64 1.01 11.02
C LEU A 411 -6.23 -0.47 11.14
N ALA A 412 -5.41 -0.99 10.22
CA ALA A 412 -4.90 -2.35 10.25
C ALA A 412 -3.96 -2.64 11.43
N HIS A 413 -3.28 -1.62 11.96
CA HIS A 413 -2.48 -1.72 13.17
C HIS A 413 -3.36 -1.67 14.44
N LEU A 414 -4.31 -0.73 14.48
CA LEU A 414 -5.17 -0.50 15.65
C LEU A 414 -6.14 -1.67 15.88
N LEU A 415 -6.83 -2.14 14.83
CA LEU A 415 -7.94 -3.08 14.97
C LEU A 415 -7.53 -4.40 15.66
N PRO A 416 -6.45 -5.11 15.28
CA PRO A 416 -6.05 -6.34 15.96
C PRO A 416 -5.73 -6.13 17.45
N ALA A 417 -5.13 -5.00 17.81
CA ALA A 417 -4.80 -4.68 19.19
C ALA A 417 -6.08 -4.44 20.03
N VAL A 418 -7.04 -3.68 19.49
CA VAL A 418 -8.34 -3.46 20.14
C VAL A 418 -9.13 -4.76 20.26
N VAL A 419 -9.17 -5.58 19.20
CA VAL A 419 -9.82 -6.90 19.21
C VAL A 419 -9.27 -7.78 20.33
N LYS A 420 -7.95 -7.81 20.50
CA LYS A 420 -7.32 -8.55 21.59
C LYS A 420 -7.77 -8.06 22.96
N MET A 421 -7.77 -6.74 23.19
CA MET A 421 -8.22 -6.15 24.46
C MET A 421 -9.71 -6.37 24.73
N CYS A 422 -10.56 -6.37 23.69
CA CYS A 422 -11.97 -6.71 23.81
C CYS A 422 -12.21 -8.17 24.20
N LYS A 423 -11.37 -9.10 23.74
CA LYS A 423 -11.44 -10.53 24.15
C LYS A 423 -11.05 -10.77 25.60
N GLU A 424 -10.29 -9.85 26.19
CA GLU A 424 -9.86 -9.90 27.59
C GLU A 424 -10.88 -9.27 28.55
N GLN A 425 -11.93 -8.62 28.02
CA GLN A 425 -13.02 -8.12 28.86
C GLN A 425 -13.74 -9.30 29.54
N PRO A 426 -14.18 -9.13 30.81
CA PRO A 426 -14.92 -10.16 31.51
C PRO A 426 -16.20 -10.48 30.74
N ALA A 427 -16.56 -11.76 30.71
CA ALA A 427 -17.86 -12.19 30.21
C ALA A 427 -18.98 -11.57 31.05
N PHE A 428 -20.17 -11.45 30.47
CA PHE A 428 -21.35 -11.01 31.21
C PHE A 428 -21.57 -11.92 32.44
N GLU A 429 -21.68 -11.30 33.62
CA GLU A 429 -22.01 -12.01 34.86
C GLU A 429 -23.53 -11.91 35.10
N ALA A 430 -24.18 -13.06 35.17
CA ALA A 430 -25.60 -13.16 35.49
C ALA A 430 -25.85 -12.88 37.00
N LYS A 431 -27.10 -12.58 37.39
CA LYS A 431 -27.45 -11.97 38.69
C LYS A 431 -27.16 -12.86 39.91
N GLY A 432 -26.84 -14.14 39.71
CA GLY A 432 -26.33 -15.03 40.76
C GLY A 432 -27.40 -15.83 41.52
N GLU A 433 -28.68 -15.60 41.25
CA GLU A 433 -29.80 -16.38 41.81
C GLU A 433 -30.85 -16.67 40.72
N ILE A 434 -31.55 -17.81 40.84
CA ILE A 434 -32.48 -18.31 39.81
C ILE A 434 -33.61 -17.32 39.53
N ASN A 435 -34.24 -16.77 40.59
CA ASN A 435 -35.34 -15.81 40.44
C ASN A 435 -34.89 -14.50 39.80
N GLY A 436 -33.74 -13.97 40.21
CA GLY A 436 -33.16 -12.77 39.60
C GLY A 436 -32.83 -12.97 38.12
N ASN A 437 -32.35 -14.18 37.75
CA ASN A 437 -32.11 -14.55 36.36
C ASN A 437 -33.41 -14.65 35.56
N LEU A 438 -34.47 -15.26 36.10
CA LEU A 438 -35.77 -15.33 35.45
C LEU A 438 -36.35 -13.92 35.20
N GLU A 439 -36.34 -13.05 36.20
CA GLU A 439 -36.81 -11.66 36.07
C GLU A 439 -36.05 -10.92 34.96
N TRP A 440 -34.74 -11.13 34.89
CA TRP A 440 -33.93 -10.56 33.80
C TRP A 440 -34.33 -11.11 32.43
N ILE A 441 -34.56 -12.43 32.30
CA ILE A 441 -35.03 -13.02 31.05
C ILE A 441 -36.39 -12.44 30.66
N GLN A 442 -37.33 -12.31 31.60
CA GLN A 442 -38.64 -11.70 31.37
C GLN A 442 -38.53 -10.27 30.85
N GLU A 443 -37.64 -9.47 31.43
CA GLU A 443 -37.36 -8.11 30.98
C GLU A 443 -36.82 -8.09 29.54
N GLN A 444 -35.88 -8.98 29.21
CA GLN A 444 -35.33 -9.08 27.84
C GLN A 444 -36.35 -9.57 26.81
N LEU A 445 -37.20 -10.54 27.17
CA LEU A 445 -38.26 -11.01 26.27
C LEU A 445 -39.31 -9.92 26.03
N SER A 446 -39.58 -9.09 27.05
CA SER A 446 -40.52 -7.97 26.93
C SER A 446 -39.96 -6.80 26.10
N SER A 447 -38.63 -6.66 26.02
CA SER A 447 -37.96 -5.67 25.17
C SER A 447 -37.64 -6.17 23.76
N THR A 448 -37.90 -7.45 23.49
CA THR A 448 -37.73 -8.04 22.16
C THR A 448 -38.81 -7.51 21.22
N ASP A 449 -38.40 -6.83 20.15
CA ASP A 449 -39.29 -6.14 19.19
C ASP A 449 -39.14 -6.79 17.82
N ILE A 450 -39.87 -7.88 17.64
CA ILE A 450 -39.90 -8.64 16.39
C ILE A 450 -41.34 -8.59 15.88
N GLU A 451 -41.52 -8.05 14.67
CA GLU A 451 -42.83 -7.83 14.08
C GLU A 451 -43.67 -9.13 14.08
N GLY A 452 -44.84 -9.07 14.71
CA GLY A 452 -45.77 -10.19 14.79
C GLY A 452 -45.36 -11.29 15.77
N LEU A 453 -44.38 -11.10 16.65
CA LEU A 453 -43.99 -12.09 17.65
C LEU A 453 -44.13 -11.53 19.08
N THR A 454 -44.71 -12.32 19.97
CA THR A 454 -44.70 -12.08 21.42
C THR A 454 -44.10 -13.29 22.14
N GLN A 455 -43.21 -13.05 23.10
CA GLN A 455 -42.56 -14.11 23.88
C GLN A 455 -42.67 -13.82 25.37
N SER A 456 -42.86 -14.85 26.18
CA SER A 456 -42.88 -14.72 27.64
C SER A 456 -42.33 -15.97 28.32
N ILE A 457 -41.75 -15.82 29.51
CA ILE A 457 -41.30 -16.93 30.34
C ILE A 457 -41.82 -16.75 31.77
N GLN A 458 -42.16 -17.84 32.45
CA GLN A 458 -42.60 -17.82 33.85
C GLN A 458 -42.25 -19.13 34.56
N MET A 459 -42.17 -19.10 35.89
CA MET A 459 -42.11 -20.31 36.72
C MET A 459 -43.45 -21.03 36.79
N ILE A 460 -43.41 -22.35 36.95
CA ILE A 460 -44.59 -23.19 37.15
C ILE A 460 -44.38 -24.14 38.34
N GLU A 461 -45.48 -24.55 38.97
CA GLU A 461 -45.52 -25.60 40.02
C GLU A 461 -44.71 -25.33 41.30
N ASP A 462 -44.66 -24.08 41.79
CA ASP A 462 -43.93 -23.67 43.01
C ASP A 462 -42.46 -24.16 43.04
N SER A 463 -41.86 -24.42 41.87
CA SER A 463 -40.50 -24.92 41.71
C SER A 463 -39.65 -23.91 40.96
N ASP A 464 -38.57 -23.46 41.60
CA ASP A 464 -37.65 -22.47 41.01
C ASP A 464 -37.02 -22.95 39.70
N CYS A 465 -36.95 -24.27 39.47
CA CYS A 465 -36.30 -24.89 38.31
C CYS A 465 -37.25 -25.31 37.19
N LYS A 466 -38.57 -25.20 37.36
CA LYS A 466 -39.55 -25.56 36.33
C LYS A 466 -40.12 -24.30 35.68
N TRP A 467 -39.83 -24.12 34.40
CA TRP A 467 -40.20 -22.93 33.66
C TRP A 467 -41.13 -23.28 32.50
N GLN A 468 -41.97 -22.30 32.13
CA GLN A 468 -42.82 -22.33 30.95
C GLN A 468 -42.44 -21.15 30.04
N PHE A 469 -42.03 -21.45 28.81
CA PHE A 469 -41.78 -20.49 27.76
C PHE A 469 -42.93 -20.51 26.75
N ARG A 470 -43.42 -19.34 26.35
CA ARG A 470 -44.57 -19.20 25.45
C ARG A 470 -44.20 -18.25 24.32
N THR A 471 -44.56 -18.61 23.10
CA THR A 471 -44.49 -17.75 21.91
C THR A 471 -45.87 -17.62 21.27
N ILE A 472 -46.17 -16.42 20.75
CA ILE A 472 -47.36 -16.15 19.95
C ILE A 472 -46.90 -15.45 18.68
N GLU A 473 -47.04 -16.13 17.54
CA GLU A 473 -46.74 -15.59 16.21
C GLU A 473 -48.04 -15.20 15.50
N GLN A 474 -48.14 -13.92 15.11
CA GLN A 474 -49.31 -13.40 14.40
C GLN A 474 -49.37 -13.96 12.98
N GLY A 475 -50.40 -14.76 12.72
CA GLY A 475 -50.65 -15.33 11.40
C GLY A 475 -51.65 -14.51 10.60
N LYS A 476 -51.71 -14.75 9.29
CA LYS A 476 -52.69 -14.09 8.40
C LYS A 476 -54.14 -14.50 8.66
N LYS A 477 -54.35 -15.66 9.31
CA LYS A 477 -55.68 -16.24 9.56
C LYS A 477 -55.92 -16.45 11.04
N GLU A 478 -54.97 -17.07 11.71
CA GLU A 478 -54.97 -17.34 13.14
C GLU A 478 -53.56 -17.15 13.67
N ASP A 479 -53.47 -16.68 14.90
CA ASP A 479 -52.20 -16.60 15.61
C ASP A 479 -51.76 -18.02 15.97
N LYS A 480 -50.47 -18.29 15.83
CA LYS A 480 -49.87 -19.56 16.23
C LYS A 480 -49.31 -19.40 17.64
N GLU A 481 -49.88 -20.13 18.60
CA GLU A 481 -49.37 -20.19 19.96
C GLU A 481 -48.58 -21.46 20.18
N GLU A 482 -47.37 -21.34 20.73
CA GLU A 482 -46.55 -22.46 21.17
C GLU A 482 -46.17 -22.30 22.64
N VAL A 483 -46.29 -23.38 23.41
CA VAL A 483 -45.93 -23.42 24.84
C VAL A 483 -44.97 -24.57 25.10
N PHE A 484 -43.88 -24.27 25.81
CA PHE A 484 -42.82 -25.20 26.17
C PHE A 484 -42.67 -25.23 27.69
N GLU A 485 -42.94 -26.37 28.32
CA GLU A 485 -42.73 -26.60 29.76
C GLU A 485 -41.50 -27.51 29.95
N PHE A 486 -40.55 -27.06 30.76
CA PHE A 486 -39.28 -27.76 30.95
C PHE A 486 -38.71 -27.56 32.35
N ASN A 487 -37.85 -28.48 32.78
CA ASN A 487 -37.02 -28.32 33.97
C ASN A 487 -35.61 -27.88 33.54
N LEU A 488 -35.02 -26.90 34.21
CA LEU A 488 -33.67 -26.43 33.93
C LEU A 488 -32.61 -27.53 34.08
N ILE A 489 -32.80 -28.50 34.99
CA ILE A 489 -31.87 -29.62 35.18
C ILE A 489 -31.76 -30.51 33.93
N ASP A 490 -32.84 -30.56 33.15
CA ASP A 490 -33.00 -31.39 31.97
C ASP A 490 -32.38 -30.76 30.71
N LEU A 491 -31.88 -29.53 30.81
CA LEU A 491 -31.25 -28.80 29.71
C LEU A 491 -29.73 -29.05 29.63
N ASP A 492 -29.22 -28.96 28.41
CA ASP A 492 -27.79 -29.00 28.13
C ASP A 492 -27.20 -27.59 28.26
N GLU A 493 -26.48 -27.35 29.37
CA GLU A 493 -25.72 -26.11 29.61
C GLU A 493 -24.81 -25.78 28.41
N LYS A 494 -24.15 -26.79 27.83
CA LYS A 494 -23.22 -26.59 26.70
C LYS A 494 -23.92 -26.64 25.34
N GLY A 495 -25.21 -26.95 25.33
CA GLY A 495 -26.04 -27.02 24.13
C GLY A 495 -26.66 -25.68 23.75
N LEU A 496 -26.52 -24.66 24.58
CA LEU A 496 -27.00 -23.29 24.34
C LEU A 496 -26.11 -22.61 23.30
N LYS A 497 -26.70 -22.20 22.17
CA LYS A 497 -25.95 -21.57 21.07
C LYS A 497 -26.82 -20.66 20.22
N PHE A 498 -26.17 -19.78 19.46
CA PHE A 498 -26.85 -18.99 18.44
C PHE A 498 -27.40 -19.87 17.32
N LYS A 499 -28.61 -19.54 16.86
CA LYS A 499 -29.20 -20.06 15.64
C LYS A 499 -29.57 -18.91 14.73
N ILE A 500 -28.81 -18.75 13.65
CA ILE A 500 -28.94 -17.64 12.72
C ILE A 500 -29.41 -18.16 11.36
N THR A 501 -30.59 -17.71 10.92
CA THR A 501 -31.17 -18.10 9.63
C THR A 501 -31.67 -16.87 8.88
N GLY A 502 -30.95 -16.45 7.84
CA GLY A 502 -31.28 -15.26 7.07
C GLY A 502 -31.20 -14.01 7.96
N LYS A 503 -32.36 -13.39 8.22
CA LYS A 503 -32.52 -12.19 9.07
C LYS A 503 -32.84 -12.52 10.53
N ASN A 504 -33.08 -13.79 10.86
CA ASN A 504 -33.55 -14.20 12.17
C ASN A 504 -32.38 -14.68 13.04
N LEU A 505 -32.40 -14.26 14.30
CA LEU A 505 -31.48 -14.68 15.34
C LEU A 505 -32.29 -15.25 16.50
N ALA A 506 -31.93 -16.46 16.91
CA ALA A 506 -32.47 -17.08 18.10
C ALA A 506 -31.37 -17.69 18.97
N VAL A 507 -31.68 -17.90 20.25
CA VAL A 507 -30.98 -18.83 21.12
C VAL A 507 -31.67 -20.19 21.01
N GLU A 508 -30.92 -21.21 20.61
CA GLU A 508 -31.41 -22.59 20.61
C GLU A 508 -31.17 -23.22 21.98
N VAL A 509 -32.27 -23.52 22.68
CA VAL A 509 -32.25 -24.18 23.98
C VAL A 509 -32.46 -25.67 23.77
N ASN A 510 -31.47 -26.49 24.12
CA ASN A 510 -31.47 -27.92 23.90
C ASN A 510 -31.61 -28.69 25.21
N SER A 511 -32.36 -29.79 25.17
CA SER A 511 -32.36 -30.81 26.20
C SER A 511 -31.01 -31.53 26.31
N ALA A 512 -30.66 -31.98 27.51
CA ALA A 512 -29.50 -32.82 27.75
C ALA A 512 -29.57 -34.10 26.90
N LYS A 513 -28.48 -34.43 26.21
CA LYS A 513 -28.38 -35.62 25.34
C LYS A 513 -29.43 -35.67 24.22
N ALA A 514 -30.03 -34.53 23.85
CA ALA A 514 -31.07 -34.42 22.83
C ALA A 514 -32.31 -35.31 23.11
N THR A 515 -32.65 -35.52 24.38
CA THR A 515 -33.85 -36.28 24.77
C THR A 515 -35.12 -35.46 24.59
N LYS A 516 -36.19 -36.07 24.08
CA LYS A 516 -37.50 -35.40 24.00
C LYS A 516 -38.19 -35.36 25.36
N ASN A 517 -37.82 -34.41 26.22
CA ASN A 517 -38.36 -34.23 27.57
C ASN A 517 -38.96 -32.83 27.82
N ILE A 518 -39.00 -31.96 26.81
CA ILE A 518 -39.71 -30.68 26.88
C ILE A 518 -41.15 -30.90 26.47
N LYS A 519 -42.10 -30.63 27.37
CA LYS A 519 -43.53 -30.78 27.07
C LYS A 519 -43.97 -29.62 26.20
N TYR A 520 -44.69 -29.92 25.12
CA TYR A 520 -45.02 -28.97 24.07
C TYR A 520 -46.53 -28.92 23.84
N TYR A 521 -47.04 -27.73 23.57
CA TYR A 521 -48.42 -27.49 23.20
C TYR A 521 -48.45 -26.54 22.00
N GLU A 522 -49.33 -26.84 21.04
CA GLU A 522 -49.61 -25.98 19.90
C GLU A 522 -51.09 -25.55 19.98
N ASN A 523 -51.34 -24.24 20.03
CA ASN A 523 -52.68 -23.65 20.14
C ASN A 523 -53.50 -24.22 21.33
N GLY A 524 -52.84 -24.49 22.45
CA GLY A 524 -53.44 -25.03 23.68
C GLY A 524 -53.64 -26.54 23.72
N GLU A 525 -53.40 -27.25 22.62
CA GLU A 525 -53.48 -28.71 22.56
C GLU A 525 -52.10 -29.35 22.78
N PRO A 526 -51.96 -30.37 23.64
CA PRO A 526 -50.70 -31.09 23.82
C PRO A 526 -50.25 -31.77 22.52
N ASP A 527 -48.96 -31.68 22.21
CA ASP A 527 -48.33 -32.36 21.09
C ASP A 527 -47.07 -33.14 21.56
N ASP A 528 -46.36 -33.79 20.63
CA ASP A 528 -45.16 -34.58 20.91
C ASP A 528 -44.12 -33.77 21.68
N TYR A 529 -43.53 -34.41 22.69
CA TYR A 529 -42.41 -33.85 23.43
C TYR A 529 -41.28 -33.44 22.47
N GLN A 530 -40.70 -32.27 22.74
CA GLN A 530 -39.64 -31.69 21.93
C GLN A 530 -38.28 -31.87 22.61
N GLY A 531 -37.22 -31.85 21.80
CA GLY A 531 -35.84 -31.90 22.28
C GLY A 531 -35.19 -30.52 22.39
N SER A 532 -35.83 -29.48 21.85
CA SER A 532 -35.31 -28.12 21.81
C SER A 532 -36.42 -27.11 21.54
N PHE A 533 -36.18 -25.84 21.85
CA PHE A 533 -36.99 -24.71 21.42
C PHE A 533 -36.10 -23.50 21.09
N LEU A 534 -36.68 -22.49 20.44
CA LEU A 534 -35.97 -21.28 20.01
C LEU A 534 -36.52 -20.06 20.73
N ILE A 535 -35.62 -19.25 21.27
CA ILE A 535 -35.93 -17.92 21.82
C ILE A 535 -35.42 -16.88 20.84
N GLN A 536 -36.31 -16.16 20.18
CA GLN A 536 -35.91 -15.13 19.20
C GLN A 536 -35.34 -13.90 19.93
N MET A 537 -34.30 -13.28 19.35
CA MET A 537 -33.56 -12.18 19.96
C MET A 537 -33.34 -11.03 18.96
N ASN A 538 -33.34 -9.79 19.45
CA ASN A 538 -33.12 -8.59 18.63
C ASN A 538 -31.69 -8.49 18.05
N ASN A 539 -30.68 -8.92 18.81
CA ASN A 539 -29.27 -8.78 18.43
C ASN A 539 -28.39 -9.83 19.13
N VAL A 540 -27.15 -9.97 18.63
CA VAL A 540 -26.19 -11.01 19.05
C VAL A 540 -25.79 -10.86 20.52
N GLU A 541 -25.67 -9.64 21.02
CA GLU A 541 -25.24 -9.41 22.40
C GLU A 541 -26.30 -9.78 23.41
N ASP A 542 -27.56 -9.47 23.14
CA ASP A 542 -28.65 -9.89 24.03
C ASP A 542 -28.84 -11.41 23.98
N ALA A 543 -28.67 -12.04 22.79
CA ALA A 543 -28.63 -13.50 22.69
C ALA A 543 -27.46 -14.11 23.49
N ARG A 544 -26.29 -13.47 23.53
CA ARG A 544 -25.12 -13.92 24.30
C ARG A 544 -25.38 -13.85 25.80
N LYS A 545 -25.95 -12.74 26.27
CA LYS A 545 -26.35 -12.59 27.68
C LYS A 545 -27.43 -13.60 28.04
N MET A 546 -28.41 -13.82 27.16
CA MET A 546 -29.46 -14.84 27.34
C MET A 546 -28.85 -16.24 27.54
N ILE A 547 -27.88 -16.63 26.70
CA ILE A 547 -27.13 -17.88 26.88
C ILE A 547 -26.47 -17.93 28.25
N ALA A 548 -25.70 -16.91 28.64
CA ALA A 548 -24.98 -16.89 29.92
C ALA A 548 -25.93 -16.98 31.14
N VAL A 549 -27.09 -16.32 31.07
CA VAL A 549 -28.11 -16.37 32.14
C VAL A 549 -28.76 -17.75 32.21
N PHE A 550 -29.09 -18.38 31.08
CA PHE A 550 -29.59 -19.75 31.07
C PHE A 550 -28.55 -20.75 31.58
N GLU A 551 -27.28 -20.64 31.16
CA GLU A 551 -26.18 -21.49 31.65
C GLU A 551 -26.07 -21.41 33.18
N GLN A 552 -26.06 -20.21 33.74
CA GLN A 552 -26.01 -20.02 35.19
C GLN A 552 -27.23 -20.62 35.89
N SER A 553 -28.44 -20.39 35.38
CA SER A 553 -29.67 -20.93 35.99
C SER A 553 -29.71 -22.46 35.95
N ILE A 554 -29.28 -23.08 34.84
CA ILE A 554 -29.16 -24.54 34.72
C ILE A 554 -28.18 -25.08 35.78
N LYS A 555 -27.04 -24.42 35.94
CA LYS A 555 -26.02 -24.82 36.92
C LYS A 555 -26.54 -24.72 38.36
N LEU A 556 -27.15 -23.59 38.73
CA LEU A 556 -27.72 -23.39 40.06
C LEU A 556 -28.79 -24.44 40.39
N CYS A 557 -29.65 -24.79 39.42
CA CYS A 557 -30.65 -25.83 39.60
C CYS A 557 -30.05 -27.22 39.80
N LYS A 558 -28.97 -27.57 39.06
CA LYS A 558 -28.27 -28.85 39.24
C LYS A 558 -27.59 -28.94 40.60
N GLU A 559 -26.99 -27.85 41.07
CA GLU A 559 -26.35 -27.78 42.39
C GLU A 559 -27.35 -27.86 43.54
N ALA A 560 -28.60 -27.43 43.34
CA ALA A 560 -29.64 -27.51 44.38
C ALA A 560 -30.25 -28.92 44.55
N GLU A 561 -30.08 -29.83 43.58
CA GLU A 561 -30.54 -31.22 43.68
C GLU A 561 -29.49 -32.18 44.27
N GLU A 562 -28.21 -31.77 44.31
CA GLU A 562 -27.11 -32.50 44.96
C GLU A 562 -27.06 -32.26 46.48
#